data_AF-A0A965N4Q8-F1
#
_entry.id   AF-A0A965N4Q8-F1
#
_cell.length_a   1.000
_cell.length_b   1.000
_cell.length_c   1.000
_cell.angle_alpha   90.00
_cell.angle_beta   90.00
_cell.angle_gamma   90.00
#
_symmetry.space_group_name_H-M   'P 1'
#
loop_
_entity.id
_entity.type
_entity.pdbx_description
1 polymer ?
#
loop_
_entity_poly.entity_id
_entity_poly.type
_entity_poly.pdbx_seq_one_letter_code
_entity_poly.pdbx_strand_id
1 'polypeptide(L)'
;MPIGDLVVGHGGRARCGALGLTRGRIIYYQYTNGSALTCFDHLRRKKTTSLGSPQIQFPISAPGKNHMSSTPRPPLSPDAVFFLPAPHFADEPPGPKLYFFKGSKFASWDVLSEQLCPGYPRDISAHFPGFMESTRGGRLRAALQVPQWGRQVFFMFDDGRDLLTWDLELGQVVPETRTIDELLPGIFTSDPVTPVYAELPDKQGVIYAFNGKEFMRWTVLPGGVAKADAGYPRKSADDWKDGLVLAPRCGVYLEWPNRSSAHSNRKIYFFMGDLYLRWDVPSHTRNYRLDIVAGWKGWPSFD
;
A
#
# COMPACT_ATOMS: atom_id res chain seq x y z
N MET A 1 32.51 -34.98 -18.92
CA MET A 1 33.10 -34.21 -20.05
C MET A 1 33.78 -32.97 -19.47
N PRO A 2 34.90 -32.51 -20.06
CA PRO A 2 36.04 -32.01 -19.29
C PRO A 2 35.87 -30.59 -18.78
N ILE A 3 36.58 -30.34 -17.67
CA ILE A 3 36.88 -29.05 -17.06
C ILE A 3 37.83 -28.32 -18.01
N GLY A 4 37.44 -27.13 -18.46
CA GLY A 4 38.31 -26.20 -19.18
C GLY A 4 38.62 -25.01 -18.28
N ASP A 5 39.90 -24.77 -18.02
CA ASP A 5 40.40 -23.58 -17.36
C ASP A 5 40.22 -22.35 -18.27
N LEU A 6 39.70 -21.25 -17.72
CA LEU A 6 39.83 -19.93 -18.32
C LEU A 6 40.47 -18.97 -17.33
N VAL A 7 41.68 -18.54 -17.69
CA VAL A 7 42.50 -17.54 -17.01
C VAL A 7 41.81 -16.18 -17.01
N VAL A 8 42.00 -15.45 -15.91
CA VAL A 8 41.30 -14.24 -15.48
C VAL A 8 41.89 -12.99 -16.15
N GLY A 9 41.01 -12.12 -16.67
CA GLY A 9 41.27 -10.71 -16.96
C GLY A 9 40.28 -9.84 -16.20
N HIS A 10 40.77 -8.76 -15.59
CA HIS A 10 40.13 -7.87 -14.62
C HIS A 10 38.72 -7.33 -14.98
N GLY A 11 37.86 -7.22 -13.95
CA GLY A 11 36.69 -6.30 -13.97
C GLY A 11 35.33 -6.90 -13.59
N GLY A 12 35.20 -7.45 -12.38
CA GLY A 12 33.95 -7.60 -11.61
C GLY A 12 32.67 -8.13 -12.29
N ARG A 13 32.48 -9.46 -12.30
CA ARG A 13 31.16 -10.12 -12.42
C ARG A 13 30.91 -11.02 -11.20
N ALA A 14 29.70 -10.94 -10.65
CA ALA A 14 29.20 -11.82 -9.61
C ALA A 14 29.22 -13.29 -10.08
N ARG A 15 29.74 -14.19 -9.26
CA ARG A 15 29.65 -15.64 -9.47
C ARG A 15 28.78 -16.26 -8.38
N CYS A 16 27.78 -17.02 -8.81
CA CYS A 16 27.02 -17.91 -7.93
C CYS A 16 27.78 -19.24 -7.86
N GLY A 17 28.18 -19.68 -6.67
CA GLY A 17 28.88 -20.94 -6.47
C GLY A 17 28.28 -21.69 -5.29
N ALA A 18 27.73 -22.88 -5.55
CA ALA A 18 27.35 -23.82 -4.51
C ALA A 18 28.56 -24.68 -4.15
N LEU A 19 28.97 -24.72 -2.88
CA LEU A 19 29.96 -25.66 -2.38
C LEU A 19 29.51 -26.24 -1.03
N GLY A 20 29.34 -27.55 -0.97
CA GLY A 20 29.36 -28.34 0.26
C GLY A 20 28.04 -29.01 0.67
N LEU A 21 27.87 -30.27 0.26
CA LEU A 21 26.89 -31.22 0.79
C LEU A 21 27.40 -31.86 2.08
N THR A 22 26.68 -31.72 3.19
CA THR A 22 26.61 -32.78 4.21
C THR A 22 25.19 -32.82 4.79
N ARG A 23 24.53 -33.98 4.65
CA ARG A 23 23.19 -34.33 5.19
C ARG A 23 22.01 -33.45 4.74
N GLY A 24 21.80 -33.33 3.43
CA GLY A 24 20.45 -33.17 2.85
C GLY A 24 19.73 -31.83 3.10
N ARG A 25 20.46 -30.74 3.34
CA ARG A 25 19.90 -29.38 3.40
C ARG A 25 20.52 -28.50 2.30
N ILE A 26 19.69 -27.78 1.55
CA ILE A 26 20.13 -26.72 0.65
C ILE A 26 20.07 -25.41 1.43
N ILE A 27 21.18 -24.68 1.48
CA ILE A 27 21.29 -23.36 2.12
C ILE A 27 21.62 -22.35 1.01
N TYR A 28 20.88 -21.23 0.97
CA TYR A 28 21.20 -20.09 0.10
C TYR A 28 21.76 -18.95 0.95
N TYR A 29 22.85 -18.32 0.48
CA TYR A 29 23.41 -17.10 1.07
C TYR A 29 23.37 -15.97 0.04
N GLN A 30 23.02 -14.77 0.48
CA GLN A 30 23.22 -13.54 -0.29
C GLN A 30 24.06 -12.59 0.58
N TYR A 31 25.20 -12.15 0.05
CA TYR A 31 26.07 -11.19 0.71
C TYR A 31 25.83 -9.80 0.14
N THR A 32 25.49 -8.84 1.01
CA THR A 32 25.68 -7.41 0.76
C THR A 32 26.35 -6.81 1.99
N ASN A 33 27.31 -5.90 1.74
CA ASN A 33 28.21 -5.32 2.73
C ASN A 33 27.54 -4.97 4.07
N GLY A 34 27.94 -5.68 5.13
CA GLY A 34 27.86 -5.26 6.53
C GLY A 34 26.53 -5.50 7.25
N SER A 35 26.43 -6.63 7.98
CA SER A 35 25.53 -6.93 9.13
C SER A 35 24.00 -6.96 8.87
N ALA A 36 23.18 -7.96 9.23
CA ALA A 36 23.25 -9.14 10.11
C ALA A 36 22.32 -10.28 9.60
N LEU A 37 22.50 -11.50 10.12
CA LEU A 37 21.79 -12.74 9.75
C LEU A 37 20.47 -12.94 10.51
N THR A 38 19.40 -13.35 9.83
CA THR A 38 18.24 -14.06 10.45
C THR A 38 17.97 -15.37 9.70
N CYS A 39 17.98 -16.49 10.45
CA CYS A 39 17.67 -17.82 9.93
C CYS A 39 16.17 -18.12 10.06
N PHE A 40 15.56 -18.69 9.02
CA PHE A 40 14.23 -19.32 9.09
C PHE A 40 14.36 -20.83 8.82
N ASP A 41 13.93 -21.67 9.77
CA ASP A 41 13.82 -23.14 9.59
C ASP A 41 12.36 -23.49 9.26
N HIS A 42 12.13 -24.26 8.19
CA HIS A 42 10.81 -24.73 7.79
C HIS A 42 10.80 -26.26 7.72
N LEU A 43 10.38 -26.91 8.80
CA LEU A 43 10.28 -28.36 8.89
C LEU A 43 8.97 -28.87 8.26
N ARG A 44 9.07 -29.53 7.09
CA ARG A 44 8.05 -30.46 6.58
C ARG A 44 8.24 -31.85 7.20
N ARG A 45 7.23 -32.35 7.92
CA ARG A 45 7.15 -33.76 8.37
C ARG A 45 6.64 -34.67 7.24
N LYS A 46 7.33 -35.77 6.98
CA LYS A 46 6.79 -36.95 6.28
C LYS A 46 6.68 -38.13 7.26
N LYS A 47 5.58 -38.88 7.08
CA LYS A 47 5.15 -40.09 7.79
C LYS A 47 6.09 -41.28 7.59
N THR A 48 6.22 -42.12 8.62
CA THR A 48 6.29 -43.59 8.49
C THR A 48 5.87 -44.28 9.80
N THR A 49 5.54 -45.56 9.67
CA THR A 49 4.58 -46.42 10.39
C THR A 49 5.03 -47.07 11.72
N SER A 50 4.00 -47.56 12.44
CA SER A 50 3.87 -48.25 13.73
C SER A 50 4.93 -49.30 14.16
N LEU A 51 5.22 -49.34 15.47
CA LEU A 51 4.99 -50.50 16.37
C LEU A 51 5.39 -50.17 17.83
N GLY A 52 4.55 -50.56 18.79
CA GLY A 52 4.92 -50.84 20.19
C GLY A 52 4.84 -49.69 21.21
N SER A 53 3.77 -49.67 22.02
CA SER A 53 3.62 -48.76 23.17
C SER A 53 4.36 -49.28 24.41
N PRO A 54 5.10 -48.40 25.12
CA PRO A 54 5.14 -48.44 26.58
C PRO A 54 4.63 -47.11 27.16
N GLN A 55 3.71 -47.21 28.11
CA GLN A 55 3.20 -46.09 28.90
C GLN A 55 4.33 -45.54 29.79
N ILE A 56 4.75 -44.29 29.54
CA ILE A 56 5.63 -43.53 30.41
C ILE A 56 4.82 -42.33 30.93
N GLN A 57 4.55 -42.32 32.24
CA GLN A 57 3.95 -41.19 32.94
C GLN A 57 4.96 -40.05 33.02
N PHE A 58 4.59 -38.87 32.50
CA PHE A 58 5.35 -37.63 32.69
C PHE A 58 4.90 -36.92 33.97
N PRO A 59 5.80 -36.41 34.81
CA PRO A 59 5.44 -35.62 35.97
C PRO A 59 4.85 -34.26 35.57
N ILE A 60 3.91 -33.79 36.37
CA ILE A 60 3.18 -32.52 36.22
C ILE A 60 4.16 -31.34 36.27
N SER A 61 4.21 -30.57 35.17
CA SER A 61 5.00 -29.34 35.06
C SER A 61 4.45 -28.23 35.95
N ALA A 62 5.38 -27.54 36.63
CA ALA A 62 5.16 -26.34 37.44
C ALA A 62 4.51 -25.17 36.66
N PRO A 63 3.84 -24.21 37.34
CA PRO A 63 3.04 -23.19 36.67
C PRO A 63 3.88 -22.27 35.78
N GLY A 64 3.42 -22.10 34.54
CA GLY A 64 4.10 -21.36 33.50
C GLY A 64 4.26 -19.87 33.79
N LYS A 65 5.41 -19.33 33.37
CA LYS A 65 5.67 -17.89 33.31
C LYS A 65 4.61 -17.23 32.43
N ASN A 66 3.86 -16.30 33.01
CA ASN A 66 2.90 -15.44 32.31
C ASN A 66 3.54 -14.82 31.06
N HIS A 67 3.15 -15.29 29.88
CA HIS A 67 3.34 -14.54 28.64
C HIS A 67 2.42 -13.32 28.72
N MET A 68 2.99 -12.14 29.00
CA MET A 68 2.31 -10.89 28.72
C MET A 68 1.94 -10.89 27.24
N SER A 69 0.64 -10.95 26.97
CA SER A 69 0.09 -10.71 25.64
C SER A 69 0.41 -9.26 25.26
N SER A 70 1.48 -9.05 24.51
CA SER A 70 1.68 -7.78 23.82
C SER A 70 0.67 -7.71 22.69
N THR A 71 -0.36 -6.89 22.82
CA THR A 71 -1.27 -6.57 21.72
C THR A 71 -0.42 -6.15 20.51
N PRO A 72 -0.61 -6.76 19.32
CA PRO A 72 0.16 -6.38 18.15
C PRO A 72 -0.01 -4.89 17.86
N ARG A 73 1.08 -4.17 17.62
CA ARG A 73 1.03 -2.77 17.20
C ARG A 73 0.20 -2.65 15.91
N PRO A 74 -0.70 -1.65 15.78
CA PRO A 74 -1.40 -1.40 14.53
C PRO A 74 -0.42 -1.14 13.37
N PRO A 75 -0.74 -1.58 12.14
CA PRO A 75 0.13 -1.37 10.98
C PRO A 75 0.30 0.13 10.67
N LEU A 76 1.44 0.51 10.10
CA LEU A 76 1.77 1.90 9.78
C LEU A 76 0.99 2.48 8.60
N SER A 77 0.51 1.64 7.68
CA SER A 77 -0.22 2.09 6.50
C SER A 77 -1.37 3.04 6.86
N PRO A 78 -1.59 4.10 6.05
CA PRO A 78 -2.70 5.00 6.25
C PRO A 78 -4.02 4.29 5.96
N ASP A 79 -5.09 4.81 6.55
CA ASP A 79 -6.45 4.37 6.30
C ASP A 79 -7.01 4.92 4.99
N ALA A 80 -6.58 6.14 4.64
CA ALA A 80 -6.83 6.77 3.36
C ALA A 80 -5.68 7.71 3.00
N VAL A 81 -5.49 7.96 1.72
CA VAL A 81 -4.60 9.02 1.23
C VAL A 81 -5.15 9.61 -0.05
N PHE A 82 -5.00 10.93 -0.20
CA PHE A 82 -5.19 11.59 -1.48
C PHE A 82 -4.12 12.66 -1.72
N PHE A 83 -3.96 13.03 -2.99
CA PHE A 83 -3.02 14.05 -3.45
C PHE A 83 -3.80 15.30 -3.89
N LEU A 84 -3.26 16.48 -3.61
CA LEU A 84 -3.70 17.74 -4.19
C LEU A 84 -2.51 18.52 -4.78
N PRO A 85 -2.69 19.22 -5.91
CA PRO A 85 -1.63 20.02 -6.53
C PRO A 85 -1.30 21.31 -5.75
N ALA A 86 -2.12 21.68 -4.77
CA ALA A 86 -2.00 22.86 -3.93
C ALA A 86 -2.51 22.53 -2.52
N PRO A 87 -2.10 23.29 -1.48
CA PRO A 87 -2.61 23.08 -0.13
C PRO A 87 -4.11 23.32 -0.05
N HIS A 88 -4.77 22.56 0.83
CA HIS A 88 -6.16 22.75 1.20
C HIS A 88 -6.29 23.73 2.36
N PHE A 89 -5.36 23.70 3.32
CA PHE A 89 -5.39 24.58 4.48
C PHE A 89 -4.46 25.78 4.28
N ALA A 90 -4.95 26.97 4.63
CA ALA A 90 -4.26 28.23 4.33
C ALA A 90 -2.94 28.41 5.10
N ASP A 91 -2.76 27.70 6.21
CA ASP A 91 -1.56 27.76 7.05
C ASP A 91 -0.46 26.77 6.61
N GLU A 92 -0.70 26.02 5.52
CA GLU A 92 0.27 25.09 4.95
C GLU A 92 1.25 25.80 4.00
N PRO A 93 2.49 25.30 3.87
CA PRO A 93 3.40 25.77 2.83
C PRO A 93 2.76 25.64 1.43
N PRO A 94 3.08 26.54 0.48
CA PRO A 94 2.57 26.44 -0.88
C PRO A 94 3.08 25.16 -1.59
N GLY A 95 2.35 24.73 -2.62
CA GLY A 95 2.71 23.59 -3.46
C GLY A 95 1.99 22.28 -3.12
N PRO A 96 2.27 21.20 -3.87
CA PRO A 96 1.53 19.95 -3.79
C PRO A 96 1.60 19.27 -2.42
N LYS A 97 0.49 18.64 -2.03
CA LYS A 97 0.30 17.99 -0.73
C LYS A 97 -0.24 16.58 -0.88
N LEU A 98 0.22 15.69 0.00
CA LEU A 98 -0.41 14.41 0.27
C LEU A 98 -1.07 14.46 1.64
N TYR A 99 -2.35 14.11 1.71
CA TYR A 99 -3.09 14.03 2.96
C TYR A 99 -3.27 12.58 3.35
N PHE A 100 -2.60 12.16 4.43
CA PHE A 100 -2.66 10.81 4.99
C PHE A 100 -3.60 10.79 6.19
N PHE A 101 -4.58 9.90 6.19
CA PHE A 101 -5.54 9.74 7.27
C PHE A 101 -5.27 8.43 8.01
N LYS A 102 -5.36 8.46 9.33
CA LYS A 102 -5.27 7.25 10.16
C LYS A 102 -6.01 7.46 11.48
N GLY A 103 -6.93 6.56 11.82
CA GLY A 103 -7.78 6.72 12.99
C GLY A 103 -8.54 8.05 12.96
N SER A 104 -8.47 8.82 14.05
CA SER A 104 -9.12 10.14 14.17
C SER A 104 -8.24 11.32 13.72
N LYS A 105 -7.06 11.05 13.15
CA LYS A 105 -6.07 12.06 12.79
C LYS A 105 -5.73 12.03 11.30
N PHE A 106 -5.26 13.16 10.80
CA PHE A 106 -4.70 13.25 9.46
C PHE A 106 -3.40 14.05 9.47
N ALA A 107 -2.56 13.81 8.47
CA ALA A 107 -1.26 14.42 8.29
C ALA A 107 -1.16 14.99 6.88
N SER A 108 -0.60 16.19 6.75
CA SER A 108 -0.24 16.79 5.47
C SER A 108 1.26 16.63 5.24
N TRP A 109 1.61 16.06 4.09
CA TRP A 109 2.99 15.83 3.69
C TRP A 109 3.31 16.65 2.45
N ASP A 110 4.36 17.45 2.55
CA ASP A 110 4.79 18.39 1.54
C ASP A 110 5.61 17.68 0.46
N VAL A 111 5.11 17.72 -0.78
CA VAL A 111 5.69 16.99 -1.90
C VAL A 111 6.99 17.63 -2.41
N LEU A 112 7.21 18.92 -2.16
CA LEU A 112 8.39 19.65 -2.64
C LEU A 112 9.60 19.43 -1.72
N SER A 113 9.39 19.56 -0.42
CA SER A 113 10.41 19.38 0.62
C SER A 113 10.60 17.93 1.05
N GLU A 114 9.74 17.04 0.57
CA GLU A 114 9.64 15.63 0.93
C GLU A 114 9.56 15.38 2.46
N GLN A 115 8.74 16.17 3.16
CA GLN A 115 8.64 16.17 4.61
C GLN A 115 7.20 16.40 5.10
N LEU A 116 6.94 16.00 6.36
CA LEU A 116 5.69 16.34 7.04
C LEU A 116 5.56 17.86 7.19
N CYS A 117 4.39 18.42 6.90
CA CYS A 117 4.13 19.83 7.16
C CYS A 117 4.14 20.13 8.67
N PRO A 118 4.57 21.33 9.11
CA PRO A 118 4.52 21.72 10.51
C PRO A 118 3.10 21.68 11.10
N GLY A 119 2.98 21.31 12.37
CA GLY A 119 1.69 21.27 13.08
C GLY A 119 0.80 20.08 12.71
N TYR A 120 1.37 19.02 12.16
CA TYR A 120 0.69 17.75 11.89
C TYR A 120 1.27 16.61 12.74
N PRO A 121 0.49 15.55 13.02
CA PRO A 121 -0.90 15.33 12.58
C PRO A 121 -1.92 16.21 13.33
N ARG A 122 -3.10 16.41 12.73
CA ARG A 122 -4.23 17.16 13.26
C ARG A 122 -5.46 16.27 13.40
N ASP A 123 -6.40 16.68 14.26
CA ASP A 123 -7.65 15.94 14.46
C ASP A 123 -8.60 16.14 13.27
N ILE A 124 -9.16 15.04 12.77
CA ILE A 124 -10.11 15.06 11.64
C ILE A 124 -11.35 15.87 12.02
N SER A 125 -11.90 15.67 13.22
CA SER A 125 -13.12 16.36 13.67
C SER A 125 -13.00 17.88 13.73
N ALA A 126 -11.79 18.41 13.91
CA ALA A 126 -11.55 19.85 13.97
C ALA A 126 -11.41 20.49 12.58
N HIS A 127 -10.99 19.72 11.57
CA HIS A 127 -10.64 20.24 10.24
C HIS A 127 -11.56 19.75 9.11
N PHE A 128 -12.33 18.69 9.37
CA PHE A 128 -13.34 18.13 8.47
C PHE A 128 -14.69 18.08 9.21
N PRO A 129 -15.32 19.24 9.49
CA PRO A 129 -16.64 19.29 10.13
C PRO A 129 -17.68 18.47 9.35
N GLY A 130 -18.52 17.72 10.06
CA GLY A 130 -19.51 16.82 9.44
C GLY A 130 -18.95 15.44 9.08
N PHE A 131 -17.62 15.24 9.14
CA PHE A 131 -17.00 13.97 8.78
C PHE A 131 -17.40 12.86 9.75
N MET A 132 -17.28 13.08 11.06
CA MET A 132 -17.56 12.05 12.06
C MET A 132 -19.03 11.63 12.07
N GLU A 133 -19.93 12.58 11.87
CA GLU A 133 -21.39 12.37 11.80
C GLU A 133 -21.77 11.52 10.59
N SER A 134 -21.07 11.69 9.47
CA SER A 134 -21.32 10.91 8.25
C SER A 134 -20.85 9.46 8.34
N THR A 135 -19.87 9.16 9.21
CA THR A 135 -19.24 7.84 9.25
C THR A 135 -20.16 6.74 9.74
N ARG A 136 -21.29 7.07 10.40
CA ARG A 136 -22.22 6.12 11.05
C ARG A 136 -21.54 5.06 11.95
N GLY A 137 -20.33 5.34 12.42
CA GLY A 137 -19.51 4.41 13.21
C GLY A 137 -18.59 3.50 12.38
N GLY A 138 -18.65 3.56 11.05
CA GLY A 138 -17.70 2.94 10.14
C GLY A 138 -16.29 3.52 10.24
N ARG A 139 -15.30 2.69 9.93
CA ARG A 139 -13.89 3.09 9.87
C ARG A 139 -13.52 3.50 8.46
N LEU A 140 -12.72 4.56 8.37
CA LEU A 140 -12.25 5.07 7.09
C LEU A 140 -11.46 4.00 6.33
N ARG A 141 -11.87 3.74 5.08
CA ARG A 141 -11.32 2.68 4.25
C ARG A 141 -10.56 3.18 3.03
N ALA A 142 -10.95 4.30 2.44
CA ALA A 142 -10.24 4.88 1.31
C ALA A 142 -10.62 6.35 1.12
N ALA A 143 -9.80 7.06 0.37
CA ALA A 143 -10.14 8.34 -0.22
C ALA A 143 -9.83 8.27 -1.71
N LEU A 144 -10.72 8.82 -2.53
CA LEU A 144 -10.57 8.91 -3.96
C LEU A 144 -10.73 10.38 -4.36
N GLN A 145 -9.65 10.96 -4.88
CA GLN A 145 -9.67 12.29 -5.49
C GLN A 145 -9.41 12.11 -6.99
N VAL A 146 -10.32 12.63 -7.81
CA VAL A 146 -10.25 12.55 -9.28
C VAL A 146 -10.24 13.99 -9.80
N PRO A 147 -9.11 14.51 -10.30
CA PRO A 147 -8.99 15.90 -10.75
C PRO A 147 -10.06 16.33 -11.76
N GLN A 148 -10.48 15.42 -12.63
CA GLN A 148 -11.50 15.65 -13.66
C GLN A 148 -12.93 15.78 -13.11
N TRP A 149 -13.17 15.42 -11.85
CA TRP A 149 -14.49 15.47 -11.20
C TRP A 149 -14.65 16.68 -10.30
N GLY A 150 -13.81 17.69 -10.49
CA GLY A 150 -13.84 18.93 -9.72
C GLY A 150 -13.09 18.82 -8.40
N ARG A 151 -13.42 19.72 -7.49
CA ARG A 151 -12.74 19.90 -6.22
C ARG A 151 -13.34 19.03 -5.11
N GLN A 152 -13.52 17.73 -5.39
CA GLN A 152 -14.13 16.80 -4.46
C GLN A 152 -13.19 15.66 -4.06
N VAL A 153 -13.33 15.20 -2.82
CA VAL A 153 -12.74 13.96 -2.32
C VAL A 153 -13.86 13.03 -1.86
N PHE A 154 -13.85 11.81 -2.36
CA PHE A 154 -14.82 10.78 -2.00
C PHE A 154 -14.18 9.85 -0.98
N PHE A 155 -14.72 9.85 0.24
CA PHE A 155 -14.27 8.97 1.32
C PHE A 155 -15.19 7.75 1.42
N MET A 156 -14.56 6.59 1.61
CA MET A 156 -15.23 5.30 1.75
C MET A 156 -15.02 4.77 3.17
N PHE A 157 -16.01 4.05 3.69
CA PHE A 157 -15.99 3.46 5.02
C PHE A 157 -16.22 1.94 4.95
N ASP A 158 -15.90 1.21 6.03
CA ASP A 158 -16.02 -0.25 6.07
C ASP A 158 -17.41 -0.77 6.47
N ASP A 159 -18.37 0.13 6.70
CA ASP A 159 -19.75 -0.17 7.11
C ASP A 159 -20.77 -0.06 5.97
N GLY A 160 -20.34 0.29 4.75
CA GLY A 160 -21.23 0.39 3.62
C GLY A 160 -20.59 0.92 2.34
N ARG A 161 -21.44 1.24 1.37
CA ARG A 161 -21.05 1.75 0.05
C ARG A 161 -21.34 3.23 -0.16
N ASP A 162 -21.99 3.85 0.82
CA ASP A 162 -22.22 5.28 0.85
C ASP A 162 -20.87 5.99 0.97
N LEU A 163 -20.74 7.08 0.22
CA LEU A 163 -19.57 7.94 0.21
C LEU A 163 -19.86 9.18 1.05
N LEU A 164 -18.91 9.58 1.88
CA LEU A 164 -18.82 10.99 2.23
C LEU A 164 -18.17 11.69 1.05
N THR A 165 -18.82 12.72 0.52
CA THR A 165 -18.23 13.61 -0.48
C THR A 165 -17.80 14.90 0.22
N TRP A 166 -16.51 15.18 0.20
CA TRP A 166 -15.93 16.40 0.76
C TRP A 166 -15.70 17.42 -0.34
N ASP A 167 -16.23 18.62 -0.16
CA ASP A 167 -15.98 19.75 -1.04
C ASP A 167 -14.71 20.50 -0.59
N LEU A 168 -13.66 20.46 -1.41
CA LEU A 168 -12.37 21.09 -1.15
C LEU A 168 -12.37 22.61 -1.37
N GLU A 169 -13.42 23.17 -1.98
CA GLU A 169 -13.57 24.61 -2.16
C GLU A 169 -14.32 25.22 -0.98
N LEU A 170 -15.45 24.60 -0.61
CA LEU A 170 -16.29 25.07 0.49
C LEU A 170 -15.79 24.59 1.86
N GLY A 171 -14.97 23.54 1.91
CA GLY A 171 -14.46 22.98 3.16
C GLY A 171 -15.56 22.34 4.01
N GLN A 172 -16.49 21.63 3.36
CA GLN A 172 -17.63 21.01 4.02
C GLN A 172 -18.05 19.70 3.33
N VAL A 173 -18.80 18.89 4.05
CA VAL A 173 -19.46 17.70 3.48
C VAL A 173 -20.57 18.14 2.52
N VAL A 174 -20.60 17.54 1.35
CA VAL A 174 -21.71 17.66 0.39
C VAL A 174 -22.91 16.87 0.93
N PRO A 175 -24.10 17.48 1.11
CA PRO A 175 -25.24 16.83 1.74
C PRO A 175 -25.78 15.62 0.96
N GLU A 176 -25.68 15.64 -0.37
CA GLU A 176 -26.13 14.54 -1.20
C GLU A 176 -25.25 13.30 -1.00
N THR A 177 -25.86 12.23 -0.49
CA THR A 177 -25.20 10.92 -0.41
C THR A 177 -25.08 10.31 -1.80
N ARG A 178 -23.88 9.86 -2.14
CA ARG A 178 -23.54 9.12 -3.36
C ARG A 178 -23.04 7.74 -2.97
N THR A 179 -23.12 6.78 -3.89
CA THR A 179 -22.52 5.44 -3.67
C THR A 179 -21.30 5.23 -4.56
N ILE A 180 -20.40 4.32 -4.15
CA ILE A 180 -19.27 3.95 -5.02
C ILE A 180 -19.72 3.31 -6.33
N ASP A 181 -20.83 2.58 -6.34
CA ASP A 181 -21.41 1.98 -7.55
C ASP A 181 -21.84 3.04 -8.58
N GLU A 182 -22.30 4.21 -8.14
CA GLU A 182 -22.63 5.34 -9.02
C GLU A 182 -21.38 5.95 -9.67
N LEU A 183 -20.28 6.08 -8.93
CA LEU A 183 -19.02 6.63 -9.46
C LEU A 183 -18.32 5.63 -10.38
N LEU A 184 -18.36 4.36 -10.00
CA LEU A 184 -17.65 3.26 -10.62
C LEU A 184 -18.64 2.12 -10.94
N PRO A 185 -19.44 2.27 -12.02
CA PRO A 185 -20.43 1.27 -12.38
C PRO A 185 -19.83 -0.12 -12.55
N GLY A 186 -20.46 -1.12 -11.93
CA GLY A 186 -20.02 -2.52 -11.99
C GLY A 186 -18.81 -2.85 -11.11
N ILE A 187 -18.44 -1.98 -10.17
CA ILE A 187 -17.40 -2.28 -9.18
C ILE A 187 -17.72 -3.53 -8.37
N PHE A 188 -16.68 -4.17 -7.81
CA PHE A 188 -16.81 -5.32 -6.93
C PHE A 188 -17.90 -5.12 -5.87
N THR A 189 -18.71 -6.15 -5.67
CA THR A 189 -19.76 -6.14 -4.66
C THR A 189 -19.27 -6.57 -3.28
N SER A 190 -18.10 -7.22 -3.21
CA SER A 190 -17.45 -7.66 -1.98
C SER A 190 -16.44 -6.66 -1.46
N ASP A 191 -16.43 -6.45 -0.15
CA ASP A 191 -15.46 -5.60 0.54
C ASP A 191 -14.24 -6.38 1.07
N PRO A 192 -13.10 -5.71 1.28
CA PRO A 192 -12.88 -4.29 1.00
C PRO A 192 -12.39 -3.99 -0.42
N VAL A 193 -12.81 -2.86 -0.98
CA VAL A 193 -12.28 -2.33 -2.24
C VAL A 193 -11.25 -1.22 -1.99
N THR A 194 -10.18 -1.18 -2.80
CA THR A 194 -9.16 -0.10 -2.75
C THR A 194 -9.05 0.58 -4.11
N PRO A 195 -9.73 1.73 -4.30
CA PRO A 195 -9.59 2.51 -5.52
C PRO A 195 -8.31 3.36 -5.48
N VAL A 196 -7.75 3.61 -6.67
CA VAL A 196 -6.68 4.57 -6.88
C VAL A 196 -6.86 5.20 -8.26
N TYR A 197 -6.95 6.53 -8.29
CA TYR A 197 -6.84 7.30 -9.52
C TYR A 197 -5.39 7.24 -10.03
N ALA A 198 -5.19 7.26 -11.34
CA ALA A 198 -3.89 7.52 -11.96
C ALA A 198 -4.07 8.24 -13.29
N GLU A 199 -3.06 9.01 -13.69
CA GLU A 199 -3.00 9.61 -15.02
C GLU A 199 -1.97 8.87 -15.90
N LEU A 200 -2.42 8.41 -17.05
CA LEU A 200 -1.60 7.68 -18.02
C LEU A 200 -0.66 8.61 -18.82
N PRO A 201 0.32 8.08 -19.57
CA PRO A 201 1.25 8.88 -20.37
C PRO A 201 0.57 9.90 -21.30
N ASP A 202 -0.55 9.50 -21.91
CA ASP A 202 -1.40 10.27 -22.82
C ASP A 202 -2.35 11.25 -22.12
N LYS A 203 -2.19 11.43 -20.79
CA LYS A 203 -3.04 12.28 -19.94
C LYS A 203 -4.46 11.76 -19.74
N GLN A 204 -4.77 10.52 -20.15
CA GLN A 204 -6.03 9.88 -19.81
C GLN A 204 -6.05 9.52 -18.33
N GLY A 205 -7.05 10.00 -17.60
CA GLY A 205 -7.33 9.57 -16.23
C GLY A 205 -7.92 8.16 -16.22
N VAL A 206 -7.44 7.31 -15.32
CA VAL A 206 -8.00 5.98 -15.05
C VAL A 206 -8.17 5.78 -13.55
N ILE A 207 -9.08 4.89 -13.18
CA ILE A 207 -9.22 4.43 -11.79
C ILE A 207 -9.00 2.92 -11.80
N TYR A 208 -8.07 2.46 -10.97
CA TYR A 208 -7.92 1.04 -10.66
C TYR A 208 -8.58 0.77 -9.32
N ALA A 209 -9.41 -0.27 -9.22
CA ALA A 209 -9.95 -0.72 -7.94
C ALA A 209 -9.53 -2.16 -7.68
N PHE A 210 -8.94 -2.41 -6.52
CA PHE A 210 -8.42 -3.73 -6.14
C PHE A 210 -9.33 -4.38 -5.08
N ASN A 211 -9.62 -5.67 -5.24
CA ASN A 211 -10.35 -6.48 -4.28
C ASN A 211 -9.77 -7.91 -4.25
N GLY A 212 -9.33 -8.36 -3.07
CA GLY A 212 -8.74 -9.69 -2.94
C GLY A 212 -7.51 -9.87 -3.84
N LYS A 213 -7.59 -10.78 -4.82
CA LYS A 213 -6.52 -11.08 -5.80
C LYS A 213 -6.75 -10.43 -7.16
N GLU A 214 -7.80 -9.65 -7.28
CA GLU A 214 -8.29 -9.12 -8.55
C GLU A 214 -8.33 -7.59 -8.53
N PHE A 215 -8.40 -7.02 -9.71
CA PHE A 215 -8.63 -5.61 -9.89
C PHE A 215 -9.50 -5.35 -11.12
N MET A 216 -10.15 -4.20 -11.10
CA MET A 216 -10.92 -3.65 -12.21
C MET A 216 -10.35 -2.28 -12.60
N ARG A 217 -10.67 -1.82 -13.81
CA ARG A 217 -10.25 -0.51 -14.31
C ARG A 217 -11.42 0.23 -14.94
N TRP A 218 -11.44 1.54 -14.73
CA TRP A 218 -12.34 2.47 -15.40
C TRP A 218 -11.54 3.59 -16.08
N THR A 219 -12.02 4.01 -17.23
CA THR A 219 -11.62 5.27 -17.88
C THR A 219 -12.38 6.42 -17.24
N VAL A 220 -11.66 7.44 -16.76
CA VAL A 220 -12.25 8.65 -16.17
C VAL A 220 -12.82 9.54 -17.28
N LEU A 221 -14.08 9.94 -17.10
CA LEU A 221 -14.77 10.91 -17.94
C LEU A 221 -15.06 12.19 -17.14
N PRO A 222 -15.26 13.35 -17.77
CA PRO A 222 -15.85 14.51 -17.10
C PRO A 222 -17.24 14.17 -16.55
N GLY A 223 -17.66 14.82 -15.45
CA GLY A 223 -19.03 14.71 -14.94
C GLY A 223 -19.25 13.76 -13.76
N GLY A 224 -18.19 13.22 -13.15
CA GLY A 224 -18.30 12.52 -11.87
C GLY A 224 -18.70 11.04 -11.94
N VAL A 225 -18.61 10.41 -13.12
CA VAL A 225 -18.84 8.97 -13.31
C VAL A 225 -17.78 8.43 -14.28
N ALA A 226 -17.18 7.28 -13.95
CA ALA A 226 -16.19 6.63 -14.80
C ALA A 226 -16.83 5.57 -15.71
N LYS A 227 -16.21 5.31 -16.85
CA LYS A 227 -16.63 4.23 -17.78
C LYS A 227 -15.83 2.96 -17.48
N ALA A 228 -16.52 1.86 -17.18
CA ALA A 228 -15.86 0.57 -16.98
C ALA A 228 -15.16 0.11 -18.25
N ASP A 229 -13.92 -0.35 -18.12
CA ASP A 229 -13.18 -0.90 -19.24
C ASP A 229 -13.53 -2.38 -19.44
N ALA A 230 -13.50 -2.84 -20.70
CA ALA A 230 -13.75 -4.24 -21.01
C ALA A 230 -12.59 -5.15 -20.55
N GLY A 231 -12.91 -6.41 -20.25
CA GLY A 231 -11.91 -7.43 -19.90
C GLY A 231 -11.50 -7.44 -18.42
N TYR A 232 -12.31 -6.86 -17.54
CA TYR A 232 -12.15 -6.90 -16.08
C TYR A 232 -13.31 -7.67 -15.42
N PRO A 233 -13.11 -8.25 -14.22
CA PRO A 233 -11.89 -8.19 -13.39
C PRO A 233 -10.72 -8.99 -13.97
N ARG A 234 -9.49 -8.58 -13.62
CA ARG A 234 -8.24 -9.29 -13.94
C ARG A 234 -7.49 -9.61 -12.66
N LYS A 235 -6.65 -10.65 -12.69
CA LYS A 235 -5.79 -10.99 -11.54
C LYS A 235 -4.71 -9.93 -11.39
N SER A 236 -4.53 -9.42 -10.17
CA SER A 236 -3.48 -8.44 -9.88
C SER A 236 -2.09 -9.01 -10.17
N ALA A 237 -1.87 -10.30 -9.88
CA ALA A 237 -0.58 -10.96 -10.10
C ALA A 237 -0.14 -11.03 -11.58
N ASP A 238 -1.10 -10.95 -12.51
CA ASP A 238 -0.80 -11.05 -13.95
C ASP A 238 -0.35 -9.69 -14.52
N ASP A 239 -1.01 -8.61 -14.10
CA ASP A 239 -0.77 -7.27 -14.67
C ASP A 239 0.17 -6.43 -13.79
N TRP A 240 0.05 -6.54 -12.46
CA TRP A 240 0.90 -5.82 -11.50
C TRP A 240 2.08 -6.68 -11.05
N LYS A 241 2.71 -7.34 -12.03
CA LYS A 241 3.73 -8.38 -11.84
C LYS A 241 4.87 -7.89 -10.95
N ASP A 242 5.34 -8.80 -10.08
CA ASP A 242 6.36 -8.56 -9.04
C ASP A 242 6.01 -7.47 -8.00
N GLY A 243 4.85 -6.81 -8.13
CA GLY A 243 4.37 -5.76 -7.25
C GLY A 243 3.23 -6.20 -6.34
N LEU A 244 2.08 -6.53 -6.93
CA LEU A 244 0.83 -6.82 -6.21
C LEU A 244 0.32 -8.23 -6.55
N VAL A 245 0.04 -9.01 -5.51
CA VAL A 245 -0.66 -10.30 -5.58
C VAL A 245 -2.00 -10.25 -4.82
N LEU A 246 -2.11 -9.30 -3.88
CA LEU A 246 -3.32 -9.01 -3.11
C LEU A 246 -3.57 -7.50 -3.15
N ALA A 247 -4.84 -7.12 -2.93
CA ALA A 247 -5.27 -5.75 -2.81
C ALA A 247 -4.48 -5.03 -1.69
N PRO A 248 -3.92 -3.83 -1.96
CA PRO A 248 -3.24 -3.04 -0.95
C PRO A 248 -4.24 -2.45 0.06
N ARG A 249 -3.73 -1.90 1.17
CA ARG A 249 -4.57 -1.17 2.13
C ARG A 249 -5.03 0.17 1.54
N CYS A 250 -4.14 0.87 0.86
CA CYS A 250 -4.43 2.16 0.24
C CYS A 250 -3.50 2.42 -0.94
N GLY A 251 -3.87 3.33 -1.84
CA GLY A 251 -3.06 3.72 -2.98
C GLY A 251 -3.23 5.20 -3.31
N VAL A 252 -2.16 5.87 -3.75
CA VAL A 252 -2.22 7.26 -4.24
C VAL A 252 -1.32 7.45 -5.46
N TYR A 253 -1.83 8.18 -6.45
CA TYR A 253 -1.07 8.66 -7.58
C TYR A 253 -0.59 10.09 -7.36
N LEU A 254 0.63 10.37 -7.82
CA LEU A 254 1.11 11.72 -8.00
C LEU A 254 2.19 11.78 -9.09
N GLU A 255 2.29 12.95 -9.72
CA GLU A 255 3.39 13.33 -10.60
C GLU A 255 4.38 14.18 -9.79
N TRP A 256 5.59 13.66 -9.57
CA TRP A 256 6.63 14.39 -8.84
C TRP A 256 7.16 15.57 -9.69
N PRO A 257 7.21 16.79 -9.15
CA PRO A 257 7.65 17.93 -9.94
C PRO A 257 9.14 17.89 -10.30
N ASN A 258 10.02 17.52 -9.35
CA ASN A 258 11.48 17.71 -9.49
C ASN A 258 12.33 16.49 -9.09
N ARG A 259 11.80 15.25 -9.22
CA ARG A 259 12.46 14.09 -8.60
C ARG A 259 13.49 13.38 -9.48
N SER A 260 13.23 13.28 -10.78
CA SER A 260 14.16 12.69 -11.74
C SER A 260 13.98 13.27 -13.12
N SER A 261 15.09 13.48 -13.83
CA SER A 261 15.14 13.74 -15.27
C SER A 261 15.35 12.45 -16.08
N ALA A 262 15.74 11.35 -15.43
CA ALA A 262 16.08 10.07 -16.08
C ALA A 262 14.94 9.03 -16.01
N HIS A 263 13.99 9.22 -15.09
CA HIS A 263 12.85 8.33 -14.91
C HIS A 263 11.58 9.16 -14.85
N SER A 264 10.45 8.56 -15.26
CA SER A 264 9.16 9.23 -15.11
C SER A 264 8.91 9.58 -13.66
N ASN A 265 8.26 10.73 -13.46
CA ASN A 265 7.81 11.19 -12.17
C ASN A 265 6.36 10.79 -11.86
N ARG A 266 5.65 10.12 -12.79
CA ARG A 266 4.28 9.63 -12.60
C ARG A 266 4.29 8.30 -11.87
N LYS A 267 3.93 8.32 -10.58
CA LYS A 267 4.02 7.16 -9.70
C LYS A 267 2.69 6.87 -9.04
N ILE A 268 2.44 5.59 -8.79
CA ILE A 268 1.47 5.14 -7.79
C ILE A 268 2.23 4.59 -6.59
N TYR A 269 1.81 4.97 -5.39
CA TYR A 269 2.29 4.41 -4.14
C TYR A 269 1.19 3.59 -3.52
N PHE A 270 1.43 2.30 -3.34
CA PHE A 270 0.52 1.40 -2.64
C PHE A 270 1.06 1.13 -1.24
N PHE A 271 0.21 1.20 -0.23
CA PHE A 271 0.56 0.94 1.17
C PHE A 271 -0.04 -0.38 1.63
N MET A 272 0.77 -1.22 2.31
CA MET A 272 0.39 -2.56 2.76
C MET A 272 1.09 -2.86 4.10
N GLY A 273 0.35 -2.79 5.21
CA GLY A 273 0.94 -3.00 6.52
C GLY A 273 1.99 -1.94 6.82
N ASP A 274 3.22 -2.35 7.07
CA ASP A 274 4.34 -1.42 7.35
C ASP A 274 5.16 -1.07 6.11
N LEU A 275 4.79 -1.60 4.95
CA LEU A 275 5.49 -1.44 3.69
C LEU A 275 4.72 -0.54 2.73
N TYR A 276 5.44 0.03 1.78
CA TYR A 276 4.85 0.57 0.57
C TYR A 276 5.57 0.06 -0.68
N LEU A 277 4.82 0.03 -1.79
CA LEU A 277 5.27 -0.31 -3.13
C LEU A 277 5.19 0.95 -3.98
N ARG A 278 6.30 1.31 -4.66
CA ARG A 278 6.30 2.38 -5.66
C ARG A 278 6.20 1.76 -7.05
N TRP A 279 5.18 2.17 -7.79
CA TRP A 279 4.89 1.74 -9.15
C TRP A 279 5.16 2.87 -10.13
N ASP A 280 5.86 2.58 -11.22
CA ASP A 280 6.05 3.50 -12.33
C ASP A 280 4.92 3.36 -13.33
N VAL A 281 4.15 4.44 -13.53
CA VAL A 281 2.96 4.38 -14.40
C VAL A 281 3.35 4.18 -15.86
N PRO A 282 4.28 4.96 -16.46
CA PRO A 282 4.52 4.86 -17.91
C PRO A 282 5.15 3.55 -18.36
N SER A 283 6.10 3.00 -17.60
CA SER A 283 6.67 1.69 -17.93
C SER A 283 5.81 0.52 -17.44
N HIS A 284 4.80 0.80 -16.61
CA HIS A 284 3.99 -0.20 -15.93
C HIS A 284 4.84 -1.26 -15.20
N THR A 285 5.80 -0.78 -14.39
CA THR A 285 6.69 -1.66 -13.63
C THR A 285 6.79 -1.26 -12.16
N ARG A 286 7.09 -2.25 -11.32
CA ARG A 286 7.53 -1.97 -9.96
C ARG A 286 8.90 -1.30 -9.98
N ASN A 287 9.03 -0.19 -9.25
CA ASN A 287 10.36 0.34 -8.92
C ASN A 287 10.98 -0.39 -7.72
N TYR A 288 10.33 -0.33 -6.56
CA TYR A 288 10.81 -1.00 -5.34
C TYR A 288 9.69 -1.16 -4.31
N ARG A 289 9.98 -1.93 -3.27
CA ARG A 289 9.19 -2.02 -2.04
C ARG A 289 10.09 -1.70 -0.86
N LEU A 290 9.64 -0.84 0.06
CA LEU A 290 10.40 -0.38 1.22
C LEU A 290 9.49 -0.27 2.45
N ASP A 291 10.10 -0.22 3.63
CA ASP A 291 9.42 0.20 4.85
C ASP A 291 8.90 1.64 4.69
N ILE A 292 7.71 1.92 5.21
CA ILE A 292 7.11 3.24 5.13
C ILE A 292 8.04 4.29 5.74
N VAL A 293 8.59 4.03 6.94
CA VAL A 293 9.48 4.96 7.64
C VAL A 293 10.81 5.20 6.91
N ALA A 294 11.25 4.26 6.06
CA ALA A 294 12.49 4.42 5.29
C ALA A 294 12.28 5.33 4.07
N GLY A 295 11.09 5.25 3.45
CA GLY A 295 10.77 6.00 2.23
C GLY A 295 10.07 7.34 2.45
N TRP A 296 9.31 7.45 3.54
CA TRP A 296 8.52 8.62 3.90
C TRP A 296 9.12 9.21 5.17
N LYS A 297 10.16 10.02 5.00
CA LYS A 297 10.89 10.63 6.12
C LYS A 297 9.96 11.47 6.97
N GLY A 298 10.10 11.35 8.29
CA GLY A 298 9.22 12.00 9.24
C GLY A 298 7.79 11.46 9.22
N TRP A 299 7.61 10.17 8.88
CA TRP A 299 6.30 9.52 8.94
C TRP A 299 5.63 9.80 10.29
N PRO A 300 4.39 10.33 10.30
CA PRO A 300 3.75 10.81 11.52
C PRO A 300 3.39 9.66 12.47
N SER A 301 3.44 9.96 13.78
CA SER A 301 2.76 9.17 14.80
C SER A 301 1.32 9.66 14.90
N PHE A 302 0.36 8.79 14.60
CA PHE A 302 -1.07 9.10 14.69
C PHE A 302 -1.67 8.71 16.04
N ASP A 303 -0.82 8.63 17.06
CA ASP A 303 -1.17 8.18 18.42
C ASP A 303 -2.05 9.21 19.16
#